data_AF-A0A834X646-F1
#
_entry.id   AF-A0A834X646-F1
#
_cell.length_a   1.000
_cell.length_b   1.000
_cell.length_c   1.000
_cell.angle_alpha   90.00
_cell.angle_beta   90.00
_cell.angle_gamma   90.00
#
_symmetry.space_group_name_H-M   'P 1'
#
loop_
_entity.id
_entity.type
_entity.pdbx_description
1 polymer ?
#
loop_
_entity_poly.entity_id
_entity_poly.type
_entity_poly.pdbx_seq_one_letter_code
_entity_poly.pdbx_strand_id
1 'polypeptide(L)'
;MVMPSIDILGSALRKARRTTPTKGIANIAKREKNKGAKQLDALMKELAVPLRTYVDNFPKKTYLHPYERSLIELTLGDGYYEKVLGMVDALRKKVVAVGKEHASLCAKSSSKREAEERLNEGIKKVEDLFSQEGKAVDDLLNIAKGKDDNVQGIFSYVFR
;
A
#
# COMPACT_ATOMS: atom_id res chain seq x y z
N MET A 1 -0.17 -14.55 -2.05
CA MET A 1 -0.88 -14.10 -3.26
C MET A 1 -0.93 -12.58 -3.27
N VAL A 2 -0.46 -11.94 -4.35
CA VAL A 2 -0.60 -10.48 -4.55
C VAL A 2 -2.07 -10.21 -4.90
N MET A 3 -2.66 -9.15 -4.36
CA MET A 3 -4.03 -8.75 -4.68
C MET A 3 -4.03 -7.58 -5.69
N PRO A 4 -5.08 -7.42 -6.50
CA PRO A 4 -5.24 -6.24 -7.34
C PRO A 4 -5.23 -4.94 -6.52
N SER A 5 -4.73 -3.87 -7.11
CA SER A 5 -4.64 -2.56 -6.48
C SER A 5 -5.99 -2.07 -5.96
N ILE A 6 -7.05 -2.24 -6.75
CA ILE A 6 -8.42 -1.83 -6.40
C ILE A 6 -8.97 -2.55 -5.16
N ASP A 7 -8.65 -3.83 -4.99
CA ASP A 7 -9.12 -4.64 -3.87
C ASP A 7 -8.38 -4.28 -2.58
N ILE A 8 -7.07 -3.99 -2.68
CA ILE A 8 -6.26 -3.50 -1.56
C ILE A 8 -6.81 -2.17 -1.07
N LEU A 9 -7.07 -1.22 -1.98
CA LEU A 9 -7.61 0.09 -1.65
C LEU A 9 -9.02 -0.02 -1.03
N GLY A 10 -9.91 -0.77 -1.67
CA GLY A 10 -11.28 -0.96 -1.19
C GLY A 10 -11.35 -1.63 0.18
N SER A 11 -10.53 -2.65 0.42
CA SER A 11 -10.46 -3.34 1.72
C SER A 11 -9.88 -2.43 2.81
N ALA A 12 -8.81 -1.68 2.51
CA ALA A 12 -8.19 -0.75 3.44
C ALA A 12 -9.15 0.38 3.84
N LEU A 13 -9.89 0.96 2.90
CA LEU A 13 -10.90 1.99 3.17
C LEU A 13 -12.04 1.46 4.05
N ARG A 14 -12.54 0.25 3.78
CA ARG A 14 -13.59 -0.39 4.61
C ARG A 14 -13.11 -0.62 6.04
N LYS A 15 -11.89 -1.11 6.22
CA LYS A 15 -11.30 -1.34 7.55
C LYS A 15 -11.02 -0.03 8.29
N ALA A 16 -10.48 0.96 7.61
CA ALA A 16 -10.25 2.29 8.18
C ALA A 16 -11.56 2.89 8.71
N ARG A 17 -12.65 2.86 7.93
CA ARG A 17 -13.97 3.38 8.34
C ARG A 17 -14.53 2.71 9.61
N ARG A 18 -14.22 1.44 9.85
CA ARG A 18 -14.66 0.69 11.04
C ARG A 18 -13.87 1.01 12.31
N THR A 19 -12.77 1.76 12.21
CA THR A 19 -11.96 2.07 13.39
C THR A 19 -12.67 3.03 14.33
N THR A 20 -12.57 2.71 15.63
CA THR A 20 -13.26 3.43 16.70
C THR A 20 -12.29 4.32 17.48
N PRO A 21 -12.77 5.44 18.04
CA PRO A 21 -11.96 6.28 18.93
C PRO A 21 -11.54 5.51 20.19
N THR A 22 -10.48 5.99 20.86
CA THR A 22 -10.10 5.44 22.17
C THR A 22 -11.26 5.55 23.16
N LYS A 23 -11.52 4.46 23.89
CA LYS A 23 -12.53 4.42 24.96
C LYS A 23 -12.16 5.44 26.05
N GLY A 24 -13.17 6.08 26.66
CA GLY A 24 -12.97 6.99 27.79
C GLY A 24 -12.75 8.47 27.45
N ILE A 25 -12.75 8.88 26.18
CA ILE A 25 -12.68 10.30 25.82
C ILE A 25 -14.07 10.94 26.01
N ALA A 26 -14.26 11.70 27.09
CA ALA A 26 -15.51 12.38 27.40
C ALA A 26 -15.80 13.56 26.44
N ASN A 27 -14.77 14.34 26.07
CA ASN A 27 -14.94 15.50 25.19
C ASN A 27 -15.18 15.07 23.73
N ILE A 28 -16.32 15.46 23.18
CA ILE A 28 -16.77 15.11 21.83
C ILE A 28 -15.76 15.56 20.76
N ALA A 29 -15.23 16.78 20.87
CA ALA A 29 -14.24 17.30 19.91
C ALA A 29 -12.93 16.52 19.98
N LYS A 30 -12.43 16.19 21.19
CA LYS A 30 -11.24 15.34 21.33
C LYS A 30 -11.46 13.92 20.81
N ARG A 31 -12.68 13.39 20.96
CA ARG A 31 -13.05 12.05 20.49
C ARG A 31 -13.03 11.97 18.96
N GLU A 32 -13.61 12.95 18.27
CA GLU A 32 -13.61 12.98 16.80
C GLU A 32 -12.20 13.17 16.23
N LYS A 33 -11.37 14.02 16.84
CA LYS A 33 -9.95 14.16 16.46
C LYS A 33 -9.19 12.84 16.58
N ASN A 34 -9.37 12.15 17.71
CA ASN A 34 -8.74 10.85 17.93
C ASN A 34 -9.24 9.80 16.93
N LYS A 35 -10.54 9.80 16.62
CA LYS A 35 -11.13 8.93 15.61
C LYS A 35 -10.51 9.16 14.23
N GLY A 36 -10.44 10.41 13.77
CA GLY A 36 -9.87 10.74 12.47
C GLY A 36 -8.39 10.37 12.36
N ALA A 37 -7.59 10.67 13.39
CA ALA A 37 -6.19 10.25 13.42
C ALA A 37 -6.03 8.72 13.38
N LYS A 38 -6.87 7.97 14.11
CA LYS A 38 -6.87 6.50 14.07
C LYS A 38 -7.33 5.93 12.73
N GLN A 39 -8.31 6.55 12.08
CA GLN A 39 -8.78 6.14 10.77
C GLN A 39 -7.68 6.26 9.71
N LEU A 40 -6.93 7.37 9.72
CA LEU A 40 -5.77 7.55 8.85
C LEU A 40 -4.62 6.59 9.20
N ASP A 41 -4.33 6.38 10.48
CA ASP A 41 -3.31 5.41 10.92
C ASP A 41 -3.64 3.97 10.50
N ALA A 42 -4.91 3.59 10.63
CA ALA A 42 -5.39 2.29 10.17
C ALA A 42 -5.31 2.15 8.65
N LEU A 43 -5.76 3.18 7.90
CA LEU A 43 -5.65 3.19 6.43
C LEU A 43 -4.19 3.00 5.99
N MET A 44 -3.27 3.74 6.60
CA MET A 44 -1.84 3.60 6.34
C MET A 44 -1.34 2.17 6.59
N LYS A 45 -1.69 1.57 7.73
CA LYS A 45 -1.23 0.21 8.08
C LYS A 45 -1.80 -0.83 7.12
N GLU A 46 -3.10 -0.74 6.82
CA GLU A 46 -3.78 -1.67 5.93
C GLU A 46 -3.25 -1.61 4.49
N LEU A 47 -2.73 -0.45 4.04
CA LEU A 47 -2.05 -0.33 2.75
C LEU A 47 -0.56 -0.72 2.84
N ALA A 48 0.15 -0.25 3.87
CA ALA A 48 1.61 -0.39 3.93
C ALA A 48 2.08 -1.81 4.28
N VAL A 49 1.32 -2.55 5.10
CA VAL A 49 1.68 -3.91 5.50
C VAL A 49 1.64 -4.87 4.30
N PRO A 50 0.55 -4.96 3.49
CA PRO A 50 0.55 -5.79 2.31
C PRO A 50 1.64 -5.43 1.30
N LEU A 51 1.83 -4.14 1.00
CA LEU A 51 2.86 -3.70 0.06
C LEU A 51 4.27 -4.10 0.53
N ARG A 52 4.55 -3.98 1.83
CA ARG A 52 5.82 -4.45 2.40
C ARG A 52 5.97 -5.95 2.25
N THR A 53 4.95 -6.73 2.63
CA THR A 53 4.98 -8.19 2.52
C THR A 53 5.21 -8.62 1.07
N TYR A 54 4.63 -7.91 0.09
CA TYR A 54 4.88 -8.20 -1.32
C TYR A 54 6.34 -7.92 -1.70
N VAL A 55 6.90 -6.78 -1.35
CA VAL A 55 8.31 -6.48 -1.67
C VAL A 55 9.27 -7.45 -0.97
N ASP A 56 9.00 -7.81 0.29
CA ASP A 56 9.84 -8.70 1.09
C ASP A 56 9.78 -10.17 0.60
N ASN A 57 8.64 -10.61 0.06
CA ASN A 57 8.47 -11.98 -0.46
C ASN A 57 9.07 -12.17 -1.86
N PHE A 58 9.44 -11.10 -2.56
CA PHE A 58 10.02 -11.17 -3.89
C PHE A 58 11.57 -11.17 -3.79
N PRO A 59 12.28 -12.21 -4.27
CA PRO A 59 13.73 -12.31 -4.23
C PRO A 59 14.40 -11.19 -5.01
N LYS A 60 15.42 -10.57 -4.41
CA LYS A 60 16.22 -9.56 -5.10
C LYS A 60 17.08 -10.22 -6.17
N LYS A 61 17.16 -9.61 -7.35
CA LYS A 61 17.98 -10.07 -8.49
C LYS A 61 19.42 -10.40 -8.08
N THR A 62 20.01 -9.64 -7.15
CA THR A 62 21.37 -9.83 -6.61
C THR A 62 21.59 -11.13 -5.84
N TYR A 63 20.53 -11.77 -5.34
CA TYR A 63 20.60 -13.03 -4.58
C TYR A 63 20.13 -14.24 -5.37
N LEU A 64 19.55 -14.04 -6.56
CA LEU A 64 19.14 -15.10 -7.45
C LEU A 64 20.33 -15.80 -8.11
N HIS A 65 20.17 -17.07 -8.45
CA HIS A 65 21.16 -17.81 -9.22
C HIS A 65 21.28 -17.22 -10.65
N PRO A 66 22.47 -17.26 -11.31
CA PRO A 66 22.64 -16.71 -12.66
C PRO A 66 21.57 -17.14 -13.66
N TYR A 67 21.19 -18.42 -13.64
CA TYR A 67 20.10 -18.95 -14.48
C TYR A 67 18.75 -18.26 -14.23
N GLU A 68 18.37 -18.06 -12.97
CA GLU A 68 17.10 -17.41 -12.60
C GLU A 68 17.10 -15.93 -12.97
N ARG A 69 18.24 -15.25 -12.82
CA ARG A 69 18.41 -13.86 -13.29
C ARG A 69 18.19 -13.77 -14.79
N SER A 70 18.84 -14.64 -15.57
CA SER A 70 18.68 -14.65 -17.03
C SER A 70 17.25 -14.99 -17.44
N LEU A 71 16.56 -15.87 -16.72
CA LEU A 71 15.14 -16.14 -16.97
C LEU A 71 14.26 -14.92 -16.71
N ILE A 72 14.49 -14.19 -15.61
CA ILE A 72 13.77 -12.95 -15.32
C ILE A 72 14.04 -11.89 -16.39
N GLU A 73 15.30 -11.69 -16.78
CA GLU A 73 15.69 -10.75 -17.83
C GLU A 73 15.08 -11.12 -19.18
N LEU A 74 15.05 -12.41 -19.55
CA LEU A 74 14.46 -12.87 -20.80
C LEU A 74 12.93 -12.74 -20.82
N THR A 75 12.26 -12.95 -19.69
CA THR A 75 10.79 -12.94 -19.61
C THR A 75 10.19 -11.56 -19.39
N LEU A 76 10.84 -10.72 -18.58
CA LEU A 76 10.33 -9.38 -18.19
C LEU A 76 11.10 -8.23 -18.84
N GLY A 77 12.25 -8.51 -19.44
CA GLY A 77 13.20 -7.49 -19.89
C GLY A 77 14.13 -7.04 -18.76
N ASP A 78 15.28 -6.49 -19.14
CA ASP A 78 16.26 -6.01 -18.18
C ASP A 78 15.74 -4.80 -17.37
N GLY A 79 15.99 -4.82 -16.06
CA GLY A 79 15.60 -3.77 -15.11
C GLY A 79 14.10 -3.61 -14.82
N TYR A 80 13.19 -4.23 -15.58
CA TYR A 80 11.74 -4.08 -15.36
C TYR A 80 11.30 -4.60 -13.99
N TYR A 81 11.78 -5.78 -13.60
CA TYR A 81 11.48 -6.41 -12.32
C TYR A 81 11.85 -5.52 -11.13
N GLU A 82 13.09 -5.02 -11.10
CA GLU A 82 13.59 -4.17 -10.01
C GLU A 82 12.86 -2.83 -9.98
N LYS A 83 12.53 -2.28 -11.15
CA LYS A 83 11.74 -1.06 -11.27
C LYS A 83 10.36 -1.21 -10.66
N VAL A 84 9.64 -2.29 -10.95
CA VAL A 84 8.29 -2.54 -10.39
C VAL A 84 8.37 -2.69 -8.87
N LEU A 85 9.31 -3.48 -8.34
CA LEU A 85 9.51 -3.60 -6.89
C LEU A 85 9.83 -2.24 -6.24
N GLY A 86 10.71 -1.45 -6.87
CA GLY A 86 11.05 -0.10 -6.42
C GLY A 86 9.84 0.85 -6.41
N MET A 87 8.99 0.78 -7.44
CA MET A 87 7.76 1.58 -7.50
C MET A 87 6.76 1.20 -6.40
N VAL A 88 6.61 -0.09 -6.11
CA VAL A 88 5.74 -0.57 -5.02
C VAL A 88 6.25 -0.12 -3.65
N ASP A 89 7.57 -0.19 -3.38
CA ASP A 89 8.14 0.33 -2.14
C ASP A 89 8.05 1.87 -2.05
N ALA A 90 8.22 2.57 -3.17
CA ALA A 90 8.04 4.02 -3.23
C ALA A 90 6.58 4.43 -2.93
N LEU A 91 5.60 3.74 -3.51
CA LEU A 91 4.18 3.92 -3.23
C LEU A 91 3.90 3.74 -1.73
N ARG A 92 4.43 2.65 -1.13
CA ARG A 92 4.30 2.39 0.30
C ARG A 92 4.84 3.55 1.14
N LYS A 93 6.02 4.07 0.82
CA LYS A 93 6.65 5.20 1.53
C LYS A 93 5.81 6.48 1.40
N LYS A 94 5.31 6.78 0.20
CA LYS A 94 4.46 7.95 -0.06
C LYS A 94 3.14 7.90 0.71
N VAL A 95 2.44 6.77 0.69
CA VAL A 95 1.20 6.57 1.45
C VAL A 95 1.43 6.81 2.94
N VAL A 96 2.52 6.27 3.50
CA VAL A 96 2.87 6.47 4.91
C VAL A 96 3.23 7.92 5.22
N ALA A 97 3.93 8.61 4.33
CA ALA A 97 4.28 10.02 4.52
C ALA A 97 3.03 10.91 4.54
N VAL A 98 2.17 10.80 3.51
CA VAL A 98 0.93 11.58 3.40
C VAL A 98 -0.03 11.27 4.54
N GLY A 99 -0.21 9.99 4.88
CA GLY A 99 -1.11 9.62 5.97
C GLY A 99 -0.62 10.12 7.34
N LYS A 100 0.69 10.16 7.60
CA LYS A 100 1.26 10.70 8.85
C LYS A 100 1.08 12.21 8.94
N GLU A 101 1.29 12.92 7.84
CA GLU A 101 1.07 14.36 7.75
C GLU A 101 -0.39 14.69 8.10
N HIS A 102 -1.34 14.03 7.43
CA HIS A 102 -2.77 14.27 7.67
C HIS A 102 -3.23 13.79 9.05
N ALA A 103 -2.68 12.70 9.60
CA ALA A 103 -2.98 12.27 10.96
C ALA A 103 -2.49 13.29 12.01
N SER A 104 -1.32 13.90 11.80
CA SER A 104 -0.78 14.97 12.64
C SER A 104 -1.65 16.23 12.58
N LEU A 105 -2.12 16.61 11.38
CA LEU A 105 -3.05 17.73 11.21
C LEU A 105 -4.40 17.47 11.91
N CYS A 106 -4.95 16.26 11.79
CA CYS A 106 -6.16 15.86 12.52
C CYS A 106 -5.98 15.97 14.04
N ALA A 107 -4.82 15.56 14.57
CA ALA A 107 -4.53 15.67 16.00
C ALA A 107 -4.40 17.13 16.50
N LYS A 108 -3.91 18.04 15.64
CA LYS A 108 -3.70 19.47 15.94
C LYS A 108 -4.91 20.36 15.66
N SER A 109 -5.92 19.86 14.95
CA SER A 109 -7.14 20.62 14.62
C SER A 109 -7.80 21.21 15.85
N SER A 110 -8.47 22.35 15.69
CA SER A 110 -9.09 23.10 16.79
C SER A 110 -10.54 22.67 17.03
N SER A 111 -11.29 22.42 15.95
CA SER A 111 -12.71 22.10 15.97
C SER A 111 -13.03 20.69 15.47
N LYS A 112 -14.24 20.20 15.76
CA LYS A 112 -14.75 18.93 15.20
C LYS A 112 -14.82 18.98 13.67
N ARG A 113 -15.36 20.09 13.13
CA ARG A 113 -15.54 20.27 11.69
C ARG A 113 -14.21 20.26 10.95
N GLU A 114 -13.22 20.97 11.47
CA GLU A 114 -11.87 20.99 10.91
C GLU A 114 -11.23 19.59 10.94
N ALA A 115 -11.43 18.81 12.01
CA ALA A 115 -10.93 17.43 12.08
C ALA A 115 -11.56 16.52 11.00
N GLU A 116 -12.86 16.66 10.74
CA GLU A 116 -13.57 15.90 9.71
C GLU A 116 -13.13 16.31 8.30
N GLU A 117 -12.95 17.61 8.04
CA GLU A 117 -12.43 18.12 6.76
C GLU A 117 -11.02 17.59 6.50
N ARG A 118 -10.11 17.66 7.49
CA ARG A 118 -8.73 17.14 7.37
C ARG A 118 -8.68 15.63 7.17
N LEU A 119 -9.58 14.89 7.81
CA LEU A 119 -9.73 13.46 7.62
C LEU A 119 -10.16 13.14 6.17
N ASN A 120 -11.20 13.80 5.67
CA ASN A 120 -11.71 13.58 4.32
C ASN A 120 -10.66 13.95 3.26
N GLU A 121 -9.96 15.07 3.45
CA GLU A 121 -8.82 15.46 2.60
C GLU A 121 -7.71 14.40 2.63
N GLY A 122 -7.35 13.90 3.81
CA GLY A 122 -6.30 12.89 3.96
C GLY A 122 -6.65 11.57 3.30
N ILE A 123 -7.88 11.09 3.47
CA ILE A 123 -8.36 9.87 2.81
C ILE A 123 -8.35 10.05 1.30
N LYS A 124 -8.89 11.16 0.79
CA LYS A 124 -8.95 11.42 -0.65
C LYS A 124 -7.57 11.51 -1.28
N LYS A 125 -6.62 12.21 -0.65
CA LYS A 125 -5.24 12.26 -1.16
C LYS A 125 -4.56 10.90 -1.18
N VAL A 126 -4.77 10.06 -0.16
CA VAL A 126 -4.23 8.70 -0.15
C VAL A 126 -4.88 7.85 -1.25
N GLU A 127 -6.18 8.02 -1.47
CA GLU A 127 -6.94 7.33 -2.52
C GLU A 127 -6.48 7.74 -3.93
N ASP A 128 -6.32 9.04 -4.18
CA ASP A 128 -5.84 9.58 -5.46
C ASP A 128 -4.41 9.10 -5.74
N LEU A 129 -3.54 9.16 -4.72
CA LEU A 129 -2.15 8.69 -4.82
C LEU A 129 -2.08 7.19 -5.13
N PHE A 130 -2.88 6.39 -4.42
CA PHE A 130 -2.92 4.95 -4.63
C PHE A 130 -3.53 4.59 -6.00
N SER A 131 -4.51 5.35 -6.48
CA SER A 131 -5.12 5.12 -7.80
C SER A 131 -4.16 5.47 -8.95
N GLN A 132 -3.33 6.51 -8.80
CA GLN A 132 -2.32 6.88 -9.79
C GLN A 132 -1.16 5.89 -9.85
N GLU A 133 -0.68 5.42 -8.70
CA GLU A 133 0.49 4.54 -8.60
C GLU A 133 0.11 3.04 -8.45
N GLY A 134 -1.17 2.73 -8.36
CA GLY A 134 -1.71 1.37 -8.19
C GLY A 134 -1.36 0.44 -9.33
N LYS A 135 -1.09 0.98 -10.53
CA LYS A 135 -0.58 0.23 -11.67
C LYS A 135 0.69 -0.56 -11.33
N ALA A 136 1.57 -0.04 -10.47
CA ALA A 136 2.77 -0.76 -10.05
C ALA A 136 2.44 -2.05 -9.27
N VAL A 137 1.35 -2.03 -8.50
CA VAL A 137 0.87 -3.21 -7.75
C VAL A 137 0.24 -4.23 -8.70
N ASP A 138 -0.49 -3.76 -9.71
CA ASP A 138 -1.06 -4.63 -10.74
C ASP A 138 0.02 -5.22 -11.67
N ASP A 139 1.07 -4.47 -11.97
CA ASP A 139 2.26 -4.97 -12.67
C ASP A 139 2.97 -6.04 -11.83
N LEU A 140 3.10 -5.83 -10.52
CA LEU A 140 3.64 -6.84 -9.61
C LEU A 140 2.76 -8.10 -9.55
N LEU A 141 1.43 -7.93 -9.57
CA LEU A 141 0.47 -9.04 -9.66
C LEU A 141 0.63 -9.82 -10.96
N ASN A 142 0.82 -9.14 -12.08
CA ASN A 142 1.05 -9.76 -13.38
C ASN A 142 2.36 -10.55 -13.42
N ILE A 143 3.43 -10.01 -12.81
CA ILE A 143 4.68 -10.74 -12.61
C ILE A 143 4.43 -11.99 -11.76
N ALA A 144 3.67 -11.87 -10.66
CA ALA A 144 3.35 -13.00 -9.78
C ALA A 144 2.51 -14.09 -10.47
N LYS A 145 1.62 -13.70 -11.38
CA LYS A 145 0.71 -14.62 -12.07
C LYS A 145 1.36 -15.29 -13.30
N GLY A 146 2.48 -14.76 -13.80
CA GLY A 146 3.06 -15.17 -15.07
C GLY A 146 2.15 -14.70 -16.21
N LYS A 147 2.64 -13.82 -17.07
CA LYS A 147 1.80 -13.15 -18.08
C LYS A 147 1.30 -14.07 -19.21
N ASP A 148 1.70 -15.35 -19.21
CA ASP A 148 1.23 -16.40 -20.12
C ASP A 148 1.22 -17.75 -19.38
N ASP A 149 0.25 -18.63 -19.70
CA ASP A 149 0.09 -19.96 -19.09
C ASP A 149 1.35 -20.87 -19.22
N ASN A 150 2.29 -20.53 -20.11
CA ASN A 150 3.59 -21.20 -20.25
C ASN A 150 4.68 -20.71 -19.28
N VAL A 151 4.50 -19.56 -18.63
CA VAL A 151 5.51 -18.89 -17.77
C VAL A 151 5.23 -19.11 -16.28
N GLN A 152 4.04 -19.58 -15.92
CA GLN A 152 3.69 -19.97 -14.54
C GLN A 152 4.66 -20.99 -13.94
N GLY A 153 5.21 -21.89 -14.77
CA GLY A 153 6.20 -22.88 -14.34
C GLY A 153 7.53 -22.25 -13.89
N ILE A 154 7.95 -21.15 -14.52
CA ILE A 154 9.24 -20.50 -14.24
C ILE A 154 9.17 -19.70 -12.93
N PHE A 155 8.12 -18.90 -12.73
CA PHE A 155 7.96 -18.13 -11.49
C PHE A 155 7.64 -19.03 -10.29
N SER A 156 6.89 -20.13 -10.48
CA SER A 156 6.70 -21.16 -9.43
C SER A 156 8.01 -21.82 -8.99
N TYR A 157 8.98 -21.95 -9.91
CA TYR A 157 10.30 -22.52 -9.62
C TYR A 157 11.26 -21.53 -8.94
N VAL A 158 11.25 -20.27 -9.38
CA VAL A 158 12.16 -19.21 -8.91
C VAL A 158 11.70 -18.58 -7.58
N PHE A 159 10.40 -18.56 -7.30
CA PHE A 159 9.80 -17.88 -6.13
C PHE A 159 9.26 -18.87 -5.08
N ARG A 160 9.75 -20.12 -5.07
CA ARG A 160 9.33 -21.16 -4.13
C ARG A 160 9.98 -21.05 -2.77
#